data_AF-A0A196MEA9-F1
#
_entry.id   AF-A0A196MEA9-F1
#
_cell.length_a   1.000
_cell.length_b   1.000
_cell.length_c   1.000
_cell.angle_alpha   90.00
_cell.angle_beta   90.00
_cell.angle_gamma   90.00
#
_symmetry.space_group_name_H-M   'P 1'
#
loop_
_entity.id
_entity.type
_entity.pdbx_description
1 polymer ?
#
loop_
_entity_poly.entity_id
_entity_poly.type
_entity_poly.pdbx_seq_one_letter_code
_entity_poly.pdbx_strand_id
1 'polypeptide(L)'
;MHVIVSRSRIAGTAPLYQYRALVPLSDVAADRRTRCVVLRATLDNERVPSTRLADVIAPDAWFERNLAVPCGLAARLTLVAKRVEALIIRTLYPEMTAELPSLLFALDHDPGDASCRVAIADLNAAFDRLAPDIGMLMAADLGLFQGGLRHAA
;
A
#
# COMPACT_ATOMS: atom_id res chain seq x y z
N MET A 1 -2.45 -6.49 10.85
CA MET A 1 -2.04 -7.14 9.59
C MET A 1 -0.67 -6.63 9.17
N HIS A 2 -0.03 -7.22 8.16
CA HIS A 2 1.26 -6.76 7.65
C HIS A 2 1.17 -6.22 6.23
N VAL A 3 2.10 -5.32 5.91
CA VAL A 3 2.32 -4.80 4.57
C VAL A 3 3.80 -4.94 4.23
N ILE A 4 4.08 -5.42 3.03
CA ILE A 4 5.41 -5.40 2.44
C ILE A 4 5.52 -4.13 1.63
N VAL A 5 6.51 -3.31 1.95
CA VAL A 5 6.77 -2.04 1.28
C VAL A 5 8.11 -2.13 0.61
N SER A 6 8.16 -1.74 -0.66
CA SER A 6 9.35 -1.87 -1.47
C SER A 6 9.65 -0.57 -2.21
N ARG A 7 10.93 -0.23 -2.27
CA ARG A 7 11.53 0.73 -3.19
C ARG A 7 12.34 -0.06 -4.22
N SER A 8 11.99 0.07 -5.48
CA SER A 8 12.71 -0.60 -6.58
C SER A 8 13.13 0.40 -7.64
N ARG A 9 14.40 0.35 -8.01
CA ARG A 9 14.98 1.17 -9.06
C ARG A 9 14.48 0.70 -10.41
N ILE A 10 14.07 1.66 -11.23
CA ILE A 10 13.78 1.43 -12.64
C ILE A 10 15.07 1.60 -13.44
N ALA A 11 15.36 0.63 -14.30
CA ALA A 11 16.55 0.66 -15.15
C ALA A 11 16.56 1.93 -16.02
N GLY A 12 17.68 2.63 -16.05
CA GLY A 12 17.86 3.87 -16.78
C GLY A 12 18.98 4.73 -16.20
N THR A 13 19.29 5.84 -16.89
CA THR A 13 20.29 6.82 -16.45
C THR A 13 19.77 7.68 -15.30
N ALA A 14 18.48 8.01 -15.29
CA ALA A 14 17.88 8.75 -14.19
C ALA A 14 17.61 7.83 -12.98
N PRO A 15 17.88 8.28 -11.74
CA PRO A 15 17.51 7.57 -10.50
C PRO A 15 16.00 7.61 -10.26
N LEU A 16 15.26 6.87 -11.08
CA LEU A 16 13.81 6.71 -10.97
C LEU A 16 13.47 5.48 -10.15
N TYR A 17 12.55 5.66 -9.20
CA TYR A 17 12.15 4.65 -8.25
C TYR A 17 10.66 4.40 -8.27
N GLN A 18 10.29 3.14 -8.13
CA GLN A 18 8.92 2.72 -7.89
C GLN A 18 8.77 2.32 -6.43
N TYR A 19 7.85 3.00 -5.74
CA TYR A 19 7.42 2.62 -4.40
C TYR A 19 6.11 1.85 -4.47
N ARG A 20 5.98 0.79 -3.68
CA ARG A 20 4.77 -0.02 -3.58
C ARG A 20 4.53 -0.47 -2.16
N ALA A 21 3.27 -0.55 -1.77
CA ALA A 21 2.83 -1.20 -0.55
C ALA A 21 1.85 -2.33 -0.90
N LEU A 22 2.23 -3.58 -0.60
CA LEU A 22 1.47 -4.78 -0.93
C LEU A 22 1.15 -5.57 0.34
N VAL A 23 -0.06 -6.12 0.41
CA VAL A 23 -0.51 -6.93 1.55
C VAL A 23 -0.29 -8.41 1.22
N PRO A 24 0.45 -9.19 2.03
CA PRO A 24 0.55 -10.63 1.85
C PRO A 24 -0.83 -11.30 1.84
N LEU A 25 -1.07 -12.26 0.94
CA LEU A 25 -2.37 -12.95 0.87
C LEU A 25 -2.72 -13.71 2.15
N SER A 26 -1.72 -14.10 2.96
CA SER A 26 -1.96 -14.72 4.28
C SER A 26 -2.74 -13.81 5.24
N ASP A 27 -2.64 -12.49 5.06
CA ASP A 27 -3.22 -11.47 5.94
C ASP A 27 -4.55 -10.91 5.39
N VAL A 28 -4.93 -11.32 4.17
CA VAL A 28 -6.25 -11.03 3.58
C VAL A 28 -7.27 -12.04 4.10
N ALA A 29 -8.48 -11.59 4.41
CA ALA A 29 -9.57 -12.46 4.86
C ALA A 29 -9.86 -13.56 3.83
N ALA A 30 -10.12 -14.78 4.32
CA ALA A 30 -10.10 -15.99 3.49
C ALA A 30 -11.14 -15.99 2.36
N ASP A 31 -12.32 -15.47 2.64
CA ASP A 31 -13.45 -15.30 1.72
C ASP A 31 -13.19 -14.28 0.60
N ARG A 32 -12.21 -13.39 0.79
CA ARG A 32 -11.85 -12.32 -0.15
C ARG A 32 -10.65 -12.67 -1.03
N ARG A 33 -9.75 -13.56 -0.56
CA ARG A 33 -8.50 -13.92 -1.26
C ARG A 33 -8.70 -14.31 -2.72
N THR A 34 -9.75 -15.06 -3.03
CA THR A 34 -10.06 -15.53 -4.39
C THR A 34 -10.51 -14.41 -5.34
N ARG A 35 -10.89 -13.26 -4.79
CA ARG A 35 -11.38 -12.08 -5.51
C ARG A 35 -10.28 -11.02 -5.71
N CYS A 36 -9.15 -11.15 -5.01
CA CYS A 36 -8.03 -10.23 -5.07
C CYS A 36 -7.09 -10.54 -6.26
N VAL A 37 -6.44 -9.51 -6.79
CA VAL A 37 -5.40 -9.70 -7.80
C VAL A 37 -4.12 -10.20 -7.12
N VAL A 38 -3.65 -11.38 -7.52
CA VAL A 38 -2.40 -11.93 -6.99
C VAL A 38 -1.20 -11.29 -7.67
N LEU A 39 -0.44 -10.53 -6.89
CA LEU A 39 0.85 -9.95 -7.20
C LEU A 39 1.95 -10.67 -6.42
N ARG A 40 3.21 -10.33 -6.72
CA ARG A 40 4.38 -10.84 -6.01
C ARG A 40 5.15 -9.66 -5.43
N ALA A 41 5.25 -9.61 -4.11
CA ALA A 41 6.17 -8.73 -3.41
C ALA A 41 7.51 -9.44 -3.25
N THR A 42 8.61 -8.70 -3.33
CA THR A 42 9.94 -9.22 -2.98
C THR A 42 10.24 -8.80 -1.54
N LEU A 43 10.67 -9.74 -0.71
CA LEU A 43 11.13 -9.51 0.66
C LEU A 43 12.26 -10.50 0.94
N ASP A 44 13.44 -10.01 1.35
CA ASP A 44 14.60 -10.85 1.69
C ASP A 44 14.95 -11.91 0.63
N ASN A 45 14.90 -11.53 -0.65
CA ASN A 45 15.05 -12.40 -1.84
C ASN A 45 13.95 -13.46 -2.06
N GLU A 46 12.93 -13.51 -1.20
CA GLU A 46 11.76 -14.36 -1.39
C GLU A 46 10.64 -13.61 -2.12
N ARG A 47 9.83 -14.39 -2.86
CA ARG A 47 8.63 -13.88 -3.54
C ARG A 47 7.40 -14.22 -2.71
N VAL A 48 6.81 -13.21 -2.09
CA VAL A 48 5.63 -13.36 -1.24
C VAL A 48 4.35 -13.08 -2.05
N PRO A 49 3.41 -14.02 -2.16
CA PRO A 49 2.13 -13.78 -2.83
C PRO A 49 1.35 -12.70 -2.06
N SER A 50 1.05 -11.62 -2.75
CA SER A 50 0.51 -10.39 -2.15
C SER A 50 -0.56 -9.76 -3.04
N THR A 51 -1.31 -8.79 -2.53
CA THR A 51 -2.32 -8.04 -3.28
C THR A 51 -2.19 -6.54 -3.03
N ARG A 52 -2.92 -5.72 -3.80
CA ARG A 52 -2.97 -4.27 -3.62
C ARG A 52 -3.82 -3.92 -2.40
N LEU A 53 -3.46 -2.82 -1.72
CA LEU A 53 -4.27 -2.25 -0.63
C LEU A 53 -5.73 -2.01 -1.05
N ALA A 54 -5.97 -1.59 -2.30
CA ALA A 54 -7.33 -1.38 -2.81
C ALA A 54 -8.21 -2.63 -2.71
N ASP A 55 -7.68 -3.81 -3.01
CA ASP A 55 -8.44 -5.07 -2.96
C ASP A 55 -8.77 -5.48 -1.52
N VAL A 56 -7.92 -5.09 -0.58
CA VAL A 56 -8.12 -5.36 0.86
C VAL A 56 -9.12 -4.37 1.46
N ILE A 57 -8.97 -3.09 1.16
CA ILE A 57 -9.80 -2.00 1.69
C ILE A 57 -11.23 -2.06 1.14
N ALA A 58 -11.39 -2.52 -0.11
CA ALA A 58 -12.67 -2.56 -0.81
C ALA A 58 -13.84 -3.03 0.07
N PRO A 59 -14.99 -2.33 0.10
CA PRO A 59 -16.16 -2.84 0.81
C PRO A 59 -16.67 -4.11 0.10
N ASP A 60 -17.48 -4.93 0.75
CA ASP A 60 -17.96 -6.18 0.13
C ASP A 60 -18.76 -5.94 -1.15
N ALA A 61 -19.51 -4.83 -1.20
CA ALA A 61 -20.23 -4.35 -2.37
C ALA A 61 -19.33 -4.09 -3.61
N TRP A 62 -18.01 -3.93 -3.42
CA TRP A 62 -17.07 -3.80 -4.54
C TRP A 62 -17.04 -5.03 -5.44
N PHE A 63 -17.19 -6.21 -4.84
CA PHE A 63 -17.15 -7.47 -5.57
C PHE A 63 -18.49 -7.81 -6.22
N GLU A 64 -19.55 -7.08 -5.86
CA GLU A 64 -20.85 -7.14 -6.49
C GLU A 64 -20.82 -6.27 -7.76
N ARG A 65 -20.32 -6.86 -8.87
CA ARG A 65 -19.98 -6.22 -10.15
C ARG A 65 -21.00 -5.23 -10.72
N ASN A 66 -22.28 -5.32 -10.33
CA ASN A 66 -23.34 -4.43 -10.83
C ASN A 66 -23.38 -3.06 -10.14
N LEU A 67 -22.74 -2.87 -8.97
CA LEU A 67 -22.89 -1.68 -8.13
C LEU A 67 -21.68 -0.73 -8.13
N ALA A 68 -20.49 -1.21 -8.51
CA ALA A 68 -19.24 -0.46 -8.33
C ALA A 68 -19.04 0.71 -9.32
N VAL A 69 -19.60 0.62 -10.53
CA VAL A 69 -19.39 1.59 -11.62
C VAL A 69 -20.35 2.80 -11.57
N PRO A 70 -21.66 2.64 -11.29
CA PRO A 70 -22.60 3.78 -11.29
C PRO A 70 -22.39 4.79 -10.15
N CYS A 71 -21.77 4.40 -9.03
CA CYS A 71 -21.75 5.19 -7.80
C CYS A 71 -20.41 5.90 -7.51
N GLY A 72 -19.46 5.90 -8.45
CA GLY A 72 -18.12 6.49 -8.23
C GLY A 72 -17.28 5.77 -7.18
N LEU A 73 -17.70 4.58 -6.74
CA LEU A 73 -17.01 3.78 -5.72
C LEU A 73 -15.57 3.45 -6.15
N ALA A 74 -15.34 3.13 -7.43
CA ALA A 74 -14.01 2.85 -7.95
C ALA A 74 -13.01 4.00 -7.75
N ALA A 75 -13.45 5.23 -8.05
CA ALA A 75 -12.62 6.43 -7.90
C ALA A 75 -12.32 6.70 -6.42
N ARG A 76 -13.35 6.64 -5.56
CA ARG A 76 -13.20 6.84 -4.11
C ARG A 76 -12.31 5.76 -3.47
N LEU A 77 -12.50 4.50 -3.82
CA LEU A 77 -11.67 3.39 -3.34
C LEU A 77 -10.21 3.58 -3.77
N THR A 78 -9.98 3.98 -5.02
CA THR A 78 -8.63 4.27 -5.52
C THR A 78 -7.98 5.38 -4.71
N LEU A 79 -8.71 6.46 -4.41
CA LEU A 79 -8.20 7.58 -3.61
C LEU A 79 -7.86 7.14 -2.17
N VAL A 80 -8.77 6.43 -1.51
CA VAL A 80 -8.54 5.87 -0.15
C VAL A 80 -7.31 4.97 -0.14
N ALA A 81 -7.24 4.02 -1.06
CA ALA A 81 -6.11 3.09 -1.14
C ALA A 81 -4.79 3.81 -1.40
N LYS A 82 -4.78 4.81 -2.29
CA LYS A 82 -3.58 5.61 -2.58
C LYS A 82 -3.15 6.46 -1.39
N ARG A 83 -4.10 7.07 -0.68
CA ARG A 83 -3.80 7.84 0.52
C ARG A 83 -3.18 6.96 1.63
N VAL A 84 -3.77 5.79 1.87
CA VAL A 84 -3.22 4.79 2.82
C VAL A 84 -1.84 4.32 2.38
N GLU A 85 -1.66 3.99 1.10
CA GLU A 85 -0.38 3.59 0.53
C GLU A 85 0.69 4.68 0.72
N ALA A 86 0.36 5.95 0.49
CA ALA A 86 1.27 7.06 0.74
C ALA A 86 1.65 7.17 2.21
N LEU A 87 0.70 7.12 3.15
CA LEU A 87 1.01 7.20 4.59
C LEU A 87 1.98 6.10 5.03
N ILE A 88 1.78 4.87 4.55
CA ILE A 88 2.66 3.74 4.85
C ILE A 88 4.05 3.98 4.24
N ILE A 89 4.12 4.28 2.93
CA ILE A 89 5.40 4.48 2.24
C ILE A 89 6.20 5.61 2.88
N ARG A 90 5.57 6.77 3.12
CA ARG A 90 6.22 7.96 3.72
C ARG A 90 6.78 7.69 5.12
N THR A 91 6.18 6.76 5.86
CA THR A 91 6.66 6.40 7.19
C THR A 91 7.96 5.59 7.12
N LEU A 92 8.15 4.80 6.06
CA LEU A 92 9.30 3.89 5.88
C LEU A 92 10.39 4.48 4.98
N TYR A 93 9.99 5.33 4.03
CA TYR A 93 10.82 5.98 3.02
C TYR A 93 10.50 7.49 3.03
N PRO A 94 11.07 8.24 3.99
CA PRO A 94 10.74 9.66 4.20
C PRO A 94 11.13 10.56 3.02
N GLU A 95 11.99 10.09 2.10
CA GLU A 95 12.29 10.75 0.84
C GLU A 95 11.08 10.87 -0.09
N MET A 96 10.10 9.98 0.03
CA MET A 96 8.82 10.10 -0.67
C MET A 96 7.99 11.14 0.09
N THR A 97 7.71 12.29 -0.52
CA THR A 97 6.97 13.39 0.13
C THR A 97 5.59 13.65 -0.48
N ALA A 98 5.28 12.99 -1.60
CA ALA A 98 4.03 13.18 -2.31
C ALA A 98 2.82 12.71 -1.47
N GLU A 99 1.72 13.47 -1.54
CA GLU A 99 0.48 13.15 -0.80
C GLU A 99 -0.16 11.83 -1.28
N LEU A 100 0.04 11.52 -2.56
CA LEU A 100 -0.34 10.26 -3.20
C LEU A 100 0.90 9.63 -3.83
N PRO A 101 1.02 8.29 -3.84
CA PRO A 101 2.17 7.61 -4.41
C PRO A 101 2.24 7.87 -5.91
N SER A 102 3.31 8.54 -6.35
CA SER A 102 3.63 8.64 -7.78
C SER A 102 3.94 7.26 -8.34
N LEU A 103 3.65 7.06 -9.63
CA LEU A 103 4.05 5.84 -10.35
C LEU A 103 5.57 5.68 -10.38
N LEU A 104 6.27 6.80 -10.54
CA LEU A 104 7.73 6.91 -10.57
C LEU A 104 8.13 8.15 -9.76
N PHE A 105 9.16 8.00 -8.93
CA PHE A 105 9.69 9.06 -8.09
C PHE A 105 11.16 9.26 -8.42
N ALA A 106 11.55 10.48 -8.77
CA ALA A 106 12.94 10.83 -9.03
C ALA A 106 13.62 11.19 -7.70
N LEU A 107 14.84 10.68 -7.50
CA LEU A 107 15.68 11.03 -6.36
C LEU A 107 16.97 11.69 -6.82
N ASP A 108 17.57 12.54 -5.99
CA ASP A 108 18.84 13.19 -6.36
C ASP A 108 20.07 12.28 -6.14
N HIS A 109 19.87 11.13 -5.51
CA HIS A 109 20.89 10.12 -5.27
C HIS A 109 20.32 8.71 -5.46
N ASP A 110 21.21 7.72 -5.48
CA ASP A 110 20.88 6.32 -5.70
C ASP A 110 20.88 5.55 -4.36
N PRO A 111 19.77 5.48 -3.62
CA PRO A 111 19.73 4.78 -2.33
C PRO A 111 19.63 3.24 -2.48
N GLY A 112 19.51 2.72 -3.71
CA GLY A 112 19.40 1.31 -4.01
C GLY A 112 18.00 0.72 -3.75
N ASP A 113 17.83 -0.56 -4.10
CA ASP A 113 16.60 -1.29 -3.83
C ASP A 113 16.46 -1.61 -2.34
N ALA A 114 15.22 -1.58 -1.84
CA ALA A 114 14.92 -1.95 -0.46
C ALA A 114 13.52 -2.55 -0.37
N SER A 115 13.34 -3.48 0.56
CA SER A 115 12.03 -4.03 0.92
C SER A 115 11.98 -4.29 2.41
N CYS A 116 10.87 -3.97 3.04
CA CYS A 116 10.65 -4.28 4.45
C CYS A 116 9.19 -4.68 4.70
N ARG A 117 8.98 -5.31 5.86
CA ARG A 117 7.65 -5.67 6.35
C ARG A 117 7.32 -4.80 7.55
N VAL A 118 6.12 -4.23 7.57
CA VAL A 118 5.59 -3.43 8.68
C VAL A 118 4.24 -3.96 9.12
N ALA A 119 3.97 -3.93 10.42
CA ALA A 119 2.64 -4.22 10.97
C ALA A 119 1.79 -2.95 10.97
N ILE A 120 0.51 -3.09 10.60
CA ILE A 120 -0.49 -2.04 10.58
C ILE A 120 -1.83 -2.53 11.13
N ALA A 121 -2.74 -1.60 11.38
CA ALA A 121 -4.15 -1.87 11.67
C ALA A 121 -4.79 -2.72 10.56
N ASP A 122 -5.77 -3.54 10.92
CA ASP A 122 -6.52 -4.33 9.94
C ASP A 122 -7.32 -3.43 8.98
N LEU A 123 -7.16 -3.68 7.69
CA LEU A 123 -7.76 -2.94 6.59
C LEU A 123 -8.78 -3.77 5.78
N ASN A 124 -9.01 -5.04 6.13
CA ASN A 124 -10.01 -5.86 5.44
C ASN A 124 -11.39 -5.17 5.49
N ALA A 125 -11.97 -4.89 4.32
CA ALA A 125 -13.25 -4.19 4.16
C ALA A 125 -13.33 -2.82 4.86
N ALA A 126 -12.19 -2.15 5.08
CA ALA A 126 -12.14 -0.91 5.86
C ALA A 126 -12.61 0.35 5.12
N PHE A 127 -13.07 0.25 3.88
CA PHE A 127 -13.44 1.41 3.06
C PHE A 127 -14.44 2.33 3.77
N ASP A 128 -15.55 1.81 4.27
CA ASP A 128 -16.61 2.63 4.88
C ASP A 128 -16.16 3.34 6.16
N ARG A 129 -15.16 2.79 6.85
CA ARG A 129 -14.51 3.43 8.00
C ARG A 129 -13.53 4.54 7.58
N LEU A 130 -12.80 4.35 6.48
CA LEU A 130 -11.71 5.25 6.07
C LEU A 130 -12.17 6.38 5.13
N ALA A 131 -13.16 6.11 4.28
CA ALA A 131 -13.59 7.02 3.23
C ALA A 131 -14.18 8.35 3.74
N PRO A 132 -14.94 8.40 4.87
CA PRO A 132 -15.49 9.65 5.38
C PRO A 132 -14.39 10.65 5.79
N ASP A 133 -13.34 10.18 6.45
CA ASP A 133 -12.32 11.02 7.08
C ASP A 133 -10.95 10.95 6.39
N ILE A 134 -10.93 10.59 5.10
CA ILE A 134 -9.70 10.38 4.33
C ILE A 134 -8.73 11.57 4.38
N GLY A 135 -9.26 12.80 4.43
CA GLY A 135 -8.45 14.03 4.51
C GLY A 135 -7.77 14.23 5.86
N MET A 136 -8.30 13.63 6.93
CA MET A 136 -7.76 13.70 8.29
C MET A 136 -6.95 12.45 8.66
N LEU A 137 -6.91 11.44 7.80
CA LEU A 137 -6.21 10.19 8.05
C LEU A 137 -4.70 10.42 8.22
N MET A 138 -4.16 9.94 9.33
CA MET A 138 -2.76 10.01 9.73
C MET A 138 -2.13 8.62 9.82
N ALA A 139 -0.80 8.56 9.84
CA ALA A 139 -0.06 7.30 9.99
C ALA A 139 -0.39 6.57 11.31
N ALA A 140 -0.63 7.32 12.39
CA ALA A 140 -1.01 6.78 13.69
C ALA A 140 -2.33 6.00 13.64
N ASP A 141 -3.30 6.43 12.83
CA ASP A 141 -4.59 5.75 12.66
C ASP A 141 -4.44 4.38 11.98
N LEU A 142 -3.32 4.18 11.27
CA LEU A 142 -2.93 2.91 10.66
C LEU A 142 -2.09 2.04 11.61
N GLY A 143 -1.85 2.48 12.86
CA GLY A 143 -0.98 1.80 13.81
C GLY A 143 0.51 1.91 13.48
N LEU A 144 0.90 2.85 12.60
CA LEU A 144 2.29 3.10 12.26
C LEU A 144 2.91 4.02 13.32
N PHE A 145 3.68 3.43 14.25
CA PHE A 145 4.46 4.20 15.22
C PHE A 145 5.82 4.61 14.63
N GLN A 146 6.16 5.90 14.71
CA GLN A 146 7.43 6.46 14.20
C GLN A 146 8.69 6.09 15.03
N GLY A 147 8.58 5.21 16.03
CA GLY A 147 9.60 5.06 17.08
C GLY A 147 10.57 3.89 16.97
N GLY A 148 10.55 3.07 15.91
CA GLY A 148 11.24 1.77 15.99
C GLY A 148 11.62 1.11 14.67
N LEU A 149 12.18 1.84 13.70
CA LEU A 149 12.95 1.20 12.63
C LEU A 149 14.42 1.19 13.04
N ARG A 150 14.82 0.15 13.77
CA ARG A 150 16.23 -0.27 13.76
C ARG A 150 16.52 -0.75 12.35
N HIS A 151 17.24 0.07 11.59
CA HIS A 151 17.90 -0.34 10.37
C HIS A 151 18.74 -1.59 10.66
N ALA A 152 18.40 -2.70 10.00
CA ALA A 152 19.38 -3.76 9.80
C ALA A 152 20.33 -3.24 8.71
N ALA A 153 21.56 -2.93 9.14
CA ALA A 153 22.70 -2.60 8.30
C ALA A 153 23.22 -3.86 7.58
#